data_AF-A0A2V1INY9-F1
#
_entry.id   AF-A0A2V1INY9-F1
#
_cell.length_a   1.000
_cell.length_b   1.000
_cell.length_c   1.000
_cell.angle_alpha   90.00
_cell.angle_beta   90.00
_cell.angle_gamma   90.00
#
_symmetry.space_group_name_H-M   'P 1'
#
loop_
_entity.id
_entity.type
_entity.pdbx_description
1 polymer ?
#
loop_
_entity_poly.entity_id
_entity_poly.type
_entity_poly.pdbx_seq_one_letter_code
_entity_poly.pdbx_strand_id
1 'polypeptide(L)'
;LPLPVIKKIKALDLSLNASLDFARNMFLMSFYLRGMSFIDMAYLRKTDLENGHMTYRRRKTGQQLTIEWTKEMQMILDKYPENPTRYLLPIITKEEGNQRRHARNVNESINHHLKKVAEKVGVLSPLTMYCARHSWASAAKAKGIPLSVISEGMGHDSEATTQIYLASLETSVVYKANALILKSL
;
A
#
# COMPACT_ATOMS: atom_id res chain seq x y z
N LEU A 1 9.23 -4.66 -2.08
CA LEU A 1 9.12 -6.04 -2.57
C LEU A 1 9.19 -6.02 -4.10
N PRO A 2 9.93 -6.95 -4.73
CA PRO A 2 9.95 -7.10 -6.18
C PRO A 2 8.58 -7.51 -6.74
N LEU A 3 8.31 -7.18 -8.01
CA LEU A 3 7.05 -7.53 -8.68
C LEU A 3 6.70 -9.03 -8.65
N PRO A 4 7.66 -9.98 -8.81
CA PRO A 4 7.35 -11.40 -8.67
C PRO A 4 6.75 -11.77 -7.29
N VAL A 5 7.20 -11.11 -6.22
CA VAL A 5 6.65 -11.32 -4.88
C VAL A 5 5.26 -10.70 -4.77
N ILE A 6 5.03 -9.50 -5.32
CA ILE A 6 3.68 -8.90 -5.38
C ILE A 6 2.70 -9.80 -6.12
N LYS A 7 3.12 -10.44 -7.22
CA LYS A 7 2.31 -11.43 -7.96
C LYS A 7 1.98 -12.65 -7.10
N LYS A 8 2.93 -13.20 -6.35
CA LYS A 8 2.69 -14.31 -5.39
C LYS A 8 1.67 -13.90 -4.32
N ILE A 9 1.81 -12.71 -3.74
CA ILE A 9 0.86 -12.17 -2.75
C ILE A 9 -0.54 -12.07 -3.36
N LYS A 10 -0.67 -11.52 -4.58
CA LYS A 10 -1.95 -11.41 -5.29
C LYS A 10 -2.62 -12.77 -5.53
N ALA A 11 -1.84 -13.77 -5.93
CA ALA A 11 -2.35 -15.09 -6.29
C ALA A 11 -2.61 -16.02 -5.09
N LEU A 12 -2.22 -15.64 -3.87
CA LEU A 12 -2.33 -16.50 -2.70
C LEU A 12 -3.79 -16.85 -2.40
N ASP A 13 -4.14 -18.13 -2.29
CA ASP A 13 -5.49 -18.50 -1.85
C ASP A 13 -5.65 -18.24 -0.34
N LEU A 14 -6.62 -17.40 -0.01
CA LEU A 14 -6.98 -16.99 1.35
C LEU A 14 -8.49 -17.08 1.58
N SER A 15 -9.21 -17.82 0.73
CA SER A 15 -10.68 -17.99 0.79
C SER A 15 -11.18 -18.43 2.17
N LEU A 16 -10.40 -19.26 2.88
CA LEU A 16 -10.73 -19.74 4.23
C LEU A 16 -10.23 -18.84 5.37
N ASN A 17 -9.58 -17.69 5.06
CA ASN A 17 -8.93 -16.82 6.05
C ASN A 17 -9.26 -15.35 5.79
N ALA A 18 -10.49 -14.93 6.11
CA ALA A 18 -10.99 -13.58 5.84
C ALA A 18 -10.06 -12.45 6.35
N SER A 19 -9.46 -12.59 7.54
CA SER A 19 -8.55 -11.56 8.07
C SER A 19 -7.23 -11.45 7.30
N LEU A 20 -6.69 -12.57 6.81
CA LEU A 20 -5.51 -12.56 5.94
C LEU A 20 -5.86 -11.97 4.57
N ASP A 21 -7.01 -12.37 4.03
CA ASP A 21 -7.52 -11.86 2.78
C ASP A 21 -7.71 -10.34 2.83
N PHE A 22 -8.35 -9.83 3.90
CA PHE A 22 -8.51 -8.41 4.15
C PHE A 22 -7.16 -7.66 4.16
N ALA A 23 -6.20 -8.18 4.93
CA ALA A 23 -4.86 -7.58 5.01
C ALA A 23 -4.15 -7.55 3.66
N ARG A 24 -4.21 -8.66 2.89
CA ARG A 24 -3.69 -8.73 1.52
C ARG A 24 -4.36 -7.69 0.63
N ASN A 25 -5.69 -7.61 0.65
CA ASN A 25 -6.46 -6.73 -0.22
C ASN A 25 -6.16 -5.25 0.08
N MET A 26 -6.04 -4.87 1.36
CA MET A 26 -5.63 -3.50 1.73
C MET A 26 -4.20 -3.20 1.27
N PHE A 27 -3.27 -4.15 1.40
CA PHE A 27 -1.91 -4.00 0.90
C PHE A 27 -1.86 -3.82 -0.63
N LEU A 28 -2.62 -4.63 -1.39
CA LEU A 28 -2.70 -4.52 -2.84
C LEU A 28 -3.39 -3.23 -3.28
N MET A 29 -4.46 -2.82 -2.60
CA MET A 29 -5.12 -1.53 -2.82
C MET A 29 -4.12 -0.37 -2.65
N SER A 30 -3.31 -0.37 -1.57
CA SER A 30 -2.23 0.61 -1.39
C SER A 30 -1.24 0.60 -2.56
N PHE A 31 -0.81 -0.59 -3.00
CA PHE A 31 0.12 -0.73 -4.13
C PHE A 31 -0.48 -0.19 -5.44
N TYR A 32 -1.75 -0.49 -5.74
CA TYR A 32 -2.45 0.00 -6.93
C TYR A 32 -2.64 1.53 -6.88
N LEU A 33 -2.95 2.07 -5.70
CA LEU A 33 -3.05 3.52 -5.45
C LEU A 33 -1.66 4.18 -5.30
N ARG A 34 -0.68 3.76 -6.10
CA ARG A 34 0.68 4.34 -6.16
C ARG A 34 1.41 4.37 -4.81
N GLY A 35 1.13 3.40 -3.94
CA GLY A 35 1.71 3.36 -2.60
C GLY A 35 1.07 4.33 -1.61
N MET A 36 -0.24 4.60 -1.76
CA MET A 36 -1.01 5.45 -0.85
C MET A 36 -0.82 4.99 0.60
N SER A 37 -0.64 5.93 1.52
CA SER A 37 -0.46 5.60 2.92
C SER A 37 -1.75 5.02 3.53
N PHE A 38 -1.62 4.14 4.53
CA PHE A 38 -2.79 3.55 5.18
C PHE A 38 -3.74 4.62 5.75
N ILE A 39 -3.21 5.71 6.30
CA ILE A 39 -4.05 6.78 6.86
C ILE A 39 -4.79 7.56 5.78
N ASP A 40 -4.21 7.75 4.59
CA ASP A 40 -4.94 8.35 3.47
C ASP A 40 -6.06 7.40 3.03
N MET A 41 -5.76 6.11 2.86
CA MET A 41 -6.74 5.06 2.52
C MET A 41 -7.91 4.99 3.51
N ALA A 42 -7.62 5.04 4.82
CA ALA A 42 -8.62 4.95 5.87
C ALA A 42 -9.65 6.09 5.79
N TYR A 43 -9.28 7.23 5.23
CA TYR A 43 -10.09 8.43 5.18
C TYR A 43 -10.56 8.81 3.77
N LEU A 44 -10.32 7.96 2.75
CA LEU A 44 -10.92 8.11 1.43
C LEU A 44 -12.44 8.09 1.57
N ARG A 45 -13.11 9.07 0.98
CA ARG A 45 -14.56 9.21 0.99
C ARG A 45 -15.15 8.64 -0.28
N LYS A 46 -16.42 8.24 -0.22
CA LYS A 46 -17.16 7.81 -1.43
C LYS A 46 -17.17 8.91 -2.50
N THR A 47 -17.30 10.16 -2.08
CA THR A 47 -17.26 11.36 -2.95
C THR A 47 -15.88 11.65 -3.55
N ASP A 48 -14.81 11.00 -3.08
CA ASP A 48 -13.47 11.20 -3.65
C ASP A 48 -13.31 10.38 -4.95
N LEU A 49 -14.21 9.41 -5.21
CA LEU A 49 -14.24 8.57 -6.41
C LEU A 49 -15.38 9.01 -7.34
N GLU A 50 -15.03 9.68 -8.43
CA GLU A 50 -15.98 10.19 -9.41
C GLU A 50 -15.42 10.02 -10.83
N ASN A 51 -16.28 9.66 -11.80
CA ASN A 51 -15.91 9.57 -13.22
C ASN A 51 -14.65 8.72 -13.50
N GLY A 52 -14.51 7.58 -12.80
CA GLY A 52 -13.37 6.67 -12.96
C GLY A 52 -12.05 7.19 -12.37
N HIS A 53 -12.09 8.25 -11.57
CA HIS A 53 -10.90 8.85 -10.95
C HIS A 53 -11.10 9.02 -9.45
N MET A 54 -10.06 8.70 -8.70
CA MET A 54 -9.94 8.95 -7.27
C MET A 54 -9.13 10.23 -7.05
N THR A 55 -9.77 11.27 -6.50
CA THR A 55 -9.13 12.55 -6.18
C THR A 55 -9.10 12.77 -4.68
N TYR A 56 -7.91 12.89 -4.09
CA TYR A 56 -7.76 13.06 -2.65
C TYR A 56 -6.65 14.03 -2.30
N ARG A 57 -6.67 14.52 -1.06
CA ARG A 57 -5.61 15.36 -0.50
C ARG A 57 -4.80 14.56 0.51
N ARG A 58 -3.49 14.42 0.27
CA ARG A 58 -2.59 13.70 1.19
C ARG A 58 -2.61 14.35 2.55
N ARG A 59 -2.85 13.57 3.61
CA ARG A 59 -2.94 14.08 4.98
C ARG A 59 -1.62 14.62 5.51
N LYS A 60 -0.48 14.07 5.04
CA LYS A 60 0.85 14.47 5.52
C LYS A 60 1.28 15.83 4.95
N THR A 61 1.02 16.08 3.67
CA THR A 61 1.60 17.22 2.93
C THR A 61 0.56 18.21 2.41
N GLY A 62 -0.73 17.83 2.38
CA GLY A 62 -1.78 18.66 1.78
C GLY A 62 -1.77 18.65 0.25
N GLN A 63 -0.88 17.90 -0.41
CA GLN A 63 -0.85 17.80 -1.86
C GLN A 63 -2.07 17.04 -2.38
N GLN A 64 -2.71 17.58 -3.42
CA GLN A 64 -3.81 16.92 -4.12
C GLN A 64 -3.26 15.96 -5.17
N LEU A 65 -3.83 14.77 -5.23
CA LEU A 65 -3.48 13.74 -6.20
C LEU A 65 -4.74 13.19 -6.84
N THR A 66 -4.66 12.93 -8.14
CA THR A 66 -5.68 12.25 -8.91
C THR A 66 -5.10 10.94 -9.43
N ILE A 67 -5.80 9.84 -9.18
CA ILE A 67 -5.41 8.49 -9.56
C ILE A 67 -6.56 7.88 -10.37
N GLU A 68 -6.25 7.35 -11.55
CA GLU A 68 -7.21 6.55 -12.32
C GLU A 68 -7.66 5.33 -11.51
N TRP A 69 -8.96 5.11 -11.42
CA TRP A 69 -9.55 3.99 -10.69
C TRP A 69 -9.63 2.76 -11.60
N THR A 70 -8.75 1.78 -11.35
CA THR A 70 -8.64 0.62 -12.24
C THR A 70 -9.61 -0.50 -11.86
N LYS A 71 -9.80 -1.45 -12.78
CA LYS A 71 -10.60 -2.66 -12.55
C LYS A 71 -10.10 -3.46 -11.35
N GLU A 72 -8.79 -3.52 -11.12
CA GLU A 72 -8.19 -4.20 -9.97
C GLU A 72 -8.57 -3.57 -8.63
N MET A 73 -8.68 -2.24 -8.59
CA MET A 73 -9.15 -1.53 -7.39
C MET A 73 -10.62 -1.84 -7.15
N GLN A 74 -11.45 -1.78 -8.20
CA GLN A 74 -12.87 -2.11 -8.10
C GLN A 74 -13.09 -3.56 -7.65
N MET A 75 -12.39 -4.53 -8.23
CA MET A 75 -12.46 -5.93 -7.81
C MET A 75 -12.13 -6.14 -6.33
N ILE A 76 -11.24 -5.33 -5.75
CA ILE A 76 -10.97 -5.38 -4.31
C ILE A 76 -12.12 -4.76 -3.51
N LEU A 77 -12.64 -3.62 -3.97
CA LEU A 77 -13.74 -2.91 -3.30
C LEU A 77 -15.00 -3.77 -3.24
N ASP A 78 -15.35 -4.43 -4.35
CA ASP A 78 -16.56 -5.26 -4.50
C ASP A 78 -16.57 -6.52 -3.62
N LYS A 79 -15.42 -6.92 -3.06
CA LYS A 79 -15.35 -8.06 -2.13
C LYS A 79 -15.98 -7.77 -0.77
N TYR A 80 -16.28 -6.51 -0.48
CA TYR A 80 -16.80 -6.09 0.81
C TYR A 80 -18.19 -5.49 0.65
N PRO A 81 -19.06 -5.66 1.65
CA PRO A 81 -20.31 -4.91 1.67
C PRO A 81 -20.02 -3.40 1.67
N GLU A 82 -20.96 -2.63 1.15
CA GLU A 82 -20.86 -1.18 1.18
C GLU A 82 -20.60 -0.69 2.61
N ASN A 83 -19.58 0.15 2.78
CA ASN A 83 -19.28 0.72 4.09
C ASN A 83 -20.47 1.63 4.50
N PRO A 84 -21.09 1.43 5.67
CA PRO A 84 -22.23 2.25 6.11
C PRO A 84 -21.86 3.71 6.40
N THR A 85 -20.57 4.01 6.54
CA THR A 85 -20.06 5.37 6.75
C THR A 85 -19.85 6.12 5.42
N ARG A 86 -19.45 7.40 5.50
CA ARG A 86 -19.02 8.19 4.34
C ARG A 86 -17.74 7.70 3.66
N TYR A 87 -16.99 6.80 4.29
CA TYR A 87 -15.69 6.35 3.81
C TYR A 87 -15.83 5.26 2.74
N LEU A 88 -14.95 5.28 1.74
CA LEU A 88 -14.98 4.36 0.62
C LEU A 88 -14.59 2.94 1.03
N LEU A 89 -13.46 2.81 1.71
CA LEU A 89 -12.91 1.51 2.12
C LEU A 89 -13.49 1.08 3.48
N PRO A 90 -13.68 -0.23 3.72
CA PRO A 90 -14.19 -0.76 4.99
C PRO A 90 -13.11 -0.75 6.10
N ILE A 91 -12.47 0.39 6.33
CA ILE A 91 -11.44 0.60 7.35
C ILE A 91 -12.03 1.32 8.56
N ILE A 92 -12.73 2.42 8.34
CA ILE A 92 -13.50 3.12 9.37
C ILE A 92 -14.96 2.73 9.15
N THR A 93 -15.48 1.88 10.04
CA THR A 93 -16.83 1.28 9.90
C THR A 93 -17.85 1.87 10.87
N LYS A 94 -17.40 2.79 11.75
CA LYS A 94 -18.24 3.57 12.66
C LYS A 94 -17.75 5.01 12.67
N GLU A 95 -18.66 5.97 12.51
CA GLU A 95 -18.32 7.39 12.57
C GLU A 95 -18.29 7.92 14.00
N GLU A 96 -18.97 7.25 14.92
CA GLU A 96 -18.95 7.58 16.34
C GLU A 96 -17.59 7.24 16.98
N GLY A 97 -17.16 8.10 17.91
CA GLY A 97 -15.94 7.91 18.68
C GLY A 97 -14.67 8.33 17.93
N ASN A 98 -13.52 7.80 18.39
CA ASN A 98 -12.20 8.22 17.90
C ASN A 98 -11.79 7.41 16.66
N GLN A 99 -12.10 7.93 15.47
CA GLN A 99 -11.82 7.23 14.21
C GLN A 99 -10.32 7.06 13.96
N ARG A 100 -9.47 7.98 14.46
CA ARG A 100 -8.00 7.83 14.36
C ARG A 100 -7.51 6.61 15.13
N ARG A 101 -8.02 6.40 16.35
CA ARG A 101 -7.72 5.21 17.17
C ARG A 101 -8.22 3.95 16.48
N HIS A 102 -9.43 3.97 15.92
CA HIS A 102 -9.97 2.84 15.17
C HIS A 102 -9.08 2.48 13.97
N ALA A 103 -8.75 3.44 13.11
CA ALA A 103 -7.87 3.23 11.97
C ALA A 103 -6.49 2.70 12.40
N ARG A 104 -5.92 3.21 13.50
CA ARG A 104 -4.67 2.67 14.05
C ARG A 104 -4.78 1.20 14.44
N ASN A 105 -5.82 0.80 15.16
CA ASN A 105 -6.03 -0.59 15.57
C ASN A 105 -6.20 -1.51 14.35
N VAL A 106 -6.93 -1.04 13.32
CA VAL A 106 -7.08 -1.77 12.05
C VAL A 106 -5.74 -1.92 11.34
N ASN A 107 -4.90 -0.87 11.30
CA ASN A 107 -3.55 -0.95 10.73
C ASN A 107 -2.67 -1.95 11.48
N GLU A 108 -2.69 -1.95 12.81
CA GLU A 108 -1.95 -2.90 13.64
C GLU A 108 -2.40 -4.35 13.36
N SER A 109 -3.72 -4.57 13.27
CA SER A 109 -4.28 -5.87 12.87
C SER A 109 -3.85 -6.28 11.45
N ILE A 110 -3.93 -5.39 10.46
CA ILE A 110 -3.48 -5.66 9.09
C ILE A 110 -1.99 -6.03 9.10
N ASN A 111 -1.14 -5.27 9.79
CA ASN A 111 0.30 -5.57 9.84
C ASN A 111 0.59 -6.90 10.55
N HIS A 112 -0.19 -7.29 11.57
CA HIS A 112 -0.09 -8.61 12.17
C HIS A 112 -0.39 -9.72 11.14
N HIS A 113 -1.47 -9.56 10.37
CA HIS A 113 -1.87 -10.52 9.34
C HIS A 113 -0.92 -10.53 8.14
N LEU A 114 -0.35 -9.40 7.76
CA LEU A 114 0.64 -9.30 6.69
C LEU A 114 1.93 -10.09 6.99
N LYS A 115 2.31 -10.25 8.27
CA LYS A 115 3.42 -11.16 8.65
C LYS A 115 3.12 -12.61 8.23
N LYS A 116 1.91 -13.09 8.51
CA LYS A 116 1.46 -14.44 8.11
C LYS A 116 1.35 -14.57 6.59
N VAL A 117 0.91 -13.51 5.89
CA VAL A 117 0.92 -13.49 4.41
C VAL A 117 2.36 -13.60 3.88
N ALA A 118 3.31 -12.87 4.46
CA ALA A 118 4.72 -12.94 4.10
C ALA A 118 5.31 -14.34 4.28
N GLU A 119 5.05 -14.99 5.41
CA GLU A 119 5.46 -16.38 5.67
C GLU A 119 4.94 -17.32 4.57
N LYS A 120 3.65 -17.21 4.22
CA LYS A 120 3.02 -18.04 3.17
C LYS A 120 3.63 -17.85 1.77
N VAL A 121 4.23 -16.70 1.48
CA VAL A 121 4.88 -16.43 0.19
C VAL A 121 6.42 -16.48 0.25
N GLY A 122 6.99 -16.90 1.39
CA GLY A 122 8.44 -17.04 1.58
C GLY A 122 9.19 -15.70 1.68
N VAL A 123 8.53 -14.64 2.15
CA VAL A 123 9.17 -13.33 2.38
C VAL A 123 9.75 -13.29 3.79
N LEU A 124 11.08 -13.22 3.88
CA LEU A 124 11.81 -13.26 5.17
C LEU A 124 11.79 -11.94 5.95
N SER A 125 11.60 -10.82 5.25
CA SER A 125 11.56 -9.49 5.86
C SER A 125 10.15 -9.14 6.37
N PRO A 126 10.01 -8.35 7.44
CA PRO A 126 8.69 -7.91 7.92
C PRO A 126 7.86 -7.24 6.81
N LEU A 127 6.71 -7.82 6.47
CA LEU A 127 5.76 -7.22 5.55
C LEU A 127 4.78 -6.34 6.33
N THR A 128 4.74 -5.06 5.95
CA THR A 128 3.83 -4.06 6.52
C THR A 128 3.15 -3.29 5.39
N MET A 129 2.12 -2.52 5.72
CA MET A 129 1.47 -1.61 4.77
C MET A 129 2.45 -0.66 4.08
N TYR A 130 3.48 -0.19 4.79
CA TYR A 130 4.48 0.72 4.22
C TYR A 130 5.29 0.08 3.09
N CYS A 131 5.45 -1.25 3.10
CA CYS A 131 6.13 -1.96 2.03
C CYS A 131 5.43 -1.81 0.67
N ALA A 132 4.13 -1.54 0.62
CA ALA A 132 3.42 -1.32 -0.65
C ALA A 132 3.99 -0.11 -1.40
N ARG A 133 4.23 1.00 -0.68
CA ARG A 133 4.82 2.22 -1.24
C ARG A 133 6.24 2.02 -1.76
N HIS A 134 7.08 1.36 -0.97
CA HIS A 134 8.42 0.98 -1.41
C HIS A 134 8.39 0.09 -2.65
N SER A 135 7.47 -0.88 -2.68
CA SER A 135 7.34 -1.81 -3.80
C SER A 135 6.91 -1.10 -5.07
N TRP A 136 5.94 -0.19 -4.99
CA TRP A 136 5.48 0.59 -6.14
C TRP A 136 6.60 1.47 -6.70
N ALA A 137 7.27 2.25 -5.85
CA ALA A 137 8.36 3.14 -6.28
C ALA A 137 9.54 2.36 -6.89
N SER A 138 9.92 1.23 -6.26
CA SER A 138 10.97 0.36 -6.79
C SER A 138 10.59 -0.25 -8.14
N ALA A 139 9.33 -0.67 -8.29
CA ALA A 139 8.83 -1.23 -9.54
C ALA A 139 8.79 -0.20 -10.65
N ALA A 140 8.35 1.03 -10.37
CA ALA A 140 8.36 2.14 -11.33
C ALA A 140 9.78 2.46 -11.78
N LYS A 141 10.74 2.58 -10.84
CA LYS A 141 12.16 2.79 -11.16
C LYS A 141 12.71 1.65 -12.04
N ALA A 142 12.46 0.40 -11.66
CA ALA A 142 12.92 -0.78 -12.42
C ALA A 142 12.30 -0.88 -13.82
N LYS A 143 11.18 -0.20 -14.06
CA LYS A 143 10.53 -0.08 -15.37
C LYS A 143 11.02 1.12 -16.19
N GLY A 144 12.00 1.86 -15.70
CA GLY A 144 12.55 3.03 -16.40
C GLY A 144 11.61 4.24 -16.41
N ILE A 145 10.62 4.28 -15.50
CA ILE A 145 9.73 5.44 -15.39
C ILE A 145 10.56 6.65 -14.92
N PRO A 146 10.42 7.84 -15.57
CA PRO A 146 11.18 9.03 -15.19
C PRO A 146 10.99 9.42 -13.72
N LEU A 147 12.05 9.98 -13.12
CA LEU A 147 12.05 10.40 -11.71
C LEU A 147 10.91 11.39 -11.41
N SER A 148 10.69 12.35 -12.30
CA SER A 148 9.59 13.32 -12.24
C SER A 148 8.22 12.65 -12.13
N VAL A 149 7.94 11.67 -12.99
CA VAL A 149 6.68 10.91 -13.00
C VAL A 149 6.52 10.07 -11.73
N ILE A 150 7.59 9.46 -11.24
CA ILE A 150 7.57 8.74 -9.94
C ILE A 150 7.28 9.72 -8.81
N SER A 151 7.92 10.89 -8.82
CA SER A 151 7.76 11.93 -7.80
C SER A 151 6.32 12.43 -7.72
N GLU A 152 5.74 12.76 -8.88
CA GLU A 152 4.35 13.16 -9.01
C GLU A 152 3.41 12.04 -8.57
N GLY A 153 3.64 10.81 -9.04
CA GLY A 153 2.81 9.65 -8.70
C GLY A 153 2.80 9.33 -7.20
N MET A 154 3.89 9.65 -6.48
CA MET A 154 3.97 9.50 -5.03
C MET A 154 3.42 10.70 -4.26
N GLY A 155 3.20 11.84 -4.91
CA GLY A 155 2.92 13.11 -4.25
C GLY A 155 4.06 13.51 -3.31
N HIS A 156 5.26 13.65 -3.87
CA HIS A 156 6.39 14.32 -3.24
C HIS A 156 6.53 15.74 -3.80
N ASP A 157 6.92 16.69 -2.93
CA ASP A 157 7.01 18.11 -3.29
C ASP A 157 8.19 18.44 -4.23
N SER A 158 9.16 17.53 -4.36
CA SER A 158 10.31 17.69 -5.25
C SER A 158 10.89 16.34 -5.71
N GLU A 159 11.49 16.34 -6.90
CA GLU A 159 12.25 15.20 -7.41
C GLU A 159 13.42 14.83 -6.50
N ALA A 160 14.06 15.81 -5.84
CA ALA A 160 15.11 15.58 -4.86
C ALA A 160 14.64 14.66 -3.71
N THR A 161 13.41 14.87 -3.21
CA THR A 161 12.80 13.99 -2.20
C THR A 161 12.67 12.56 -2.71
N THR A 162 12.26 12.41 -3.97
CA THR A 162 12.11 11.11 -4.62
C THR A 162 13.46 10.45 -4.89
N GLN A 163 14.49 11.21 -5.26
CA GLN A 163 15.84 10.71 -5.48
C GLN A 163 16.45 10.15 -4.19
N ILE A 164 16.40 10.92 -3.10
CA ILE A 164 16.85 10.47 -1.77
C ILE A 164 16.08 9.23 -1.34
N TYR A 165 14.76 9.24 -1.55
CA TYR A 165 13.91 8.09 -1.25
C TYR A 165 14.35 6.85 -2.01
N LEU A 166 14.50 6.93 -3.34
CA LEU A 166 14.91 5.80 -4.18
C LEU A 166 16.32 5.31 -3.85
N ALA A 167 17.27 6.19 -3.55
CA ALA A 167 18.60 5.82 -3.10
C ALA A 167 18.56 5.02 -1.80
N SER A 168 17.73 5.43 -0.83
CA SER A 168 17.56 4.68 0.42
C SER A 168 17.02 3.25 0.21
N LEU A 169 16.24 3.02 -0.85
CA LEU A 169 15.74 1.68 -1.21
C LEU A 169 16.87 0.80 -1.75
N GLU A 170 17.77 1.36 -2.55
CA GLU A 170 18.93 0.65 -3.08
C GLU A 170 19.91 0.26 -1.98
N THR A 171 20.20 1.18 -1.07
CA THR A 171 21.06 0.89 0.10
C THR A 171 20.46 -0.22 0.96
N SER A 172 19.13 -0.25 1.14
CA SER A 172 18.46 -1.35 1.86
C SER A 172 18.68 -2.71 1.18
N VAL A 173 18.77 -2.76 -0.15
CA VAL A 173 19.06 -4.00 -0.89
C VAL A 173 20.50 -4.44 -0.64
N VAL A 174 21.46 -3.52 -0.68
CA VAL A 174 22.88 -3.80 -0.40
C VAL A 174 23.05 -4.37 1.01
N TYR A 175 22.43 -3.76 2.02
CA TYR A 175 22.52 -4.25 3.40
C TYR A 175 21.91 -5.65 3.57
N LYS A 176 20.81 -5.96 2.88
CA LYS A 176 20.21 -7.30 2.91
C LYS A 176 21.11 -8.34 2.27
N ALA A 177 21.72 -8.01 1.13
CA ALA A 177 22.68 -8.89 0.47
C ALA A 177 23.87 -9.19 1.38
N ASN A 178 24.46 -8.15 1.98
CA ASN A 178 25.56 -8.31 2.93
C ASN A 178 25.16 -9.17 4.15
N ALA A 179 23.98 -8.94 4.73
CA ALA A 179 23.51 -9.74 5.87
C ALA A 179 23.29 -11.22 5.53
N LEU A 180 22.91 -11.56 4.30
CA LEU A 180 22.79 -12.96 3.85
C LEU A 180 24.16 -13.63 3.72
N ILE A 181 25.15 -12.91 3.17
CA ILE A 181 26.53 -13.39 3.08
C ILE A 181 27.08 -13.66 4.49
N LEU A 182 26.93 -12.71 5.41
CA LEU A 182 27.43 -12.84 6.78
C LEU A 182 26.74 -13.96 7.57
N LYS A 183 25.47 -14.28 7.29
CA LYS A 183 24.75 -15.42 7.90
C LYS A 183 25.19 -16.79 7.37
N SER A 184 25.95 -16.81 6.28
CA SER A 184 26.46 -18.04 5.66
C SER A 184 27.89 -18.35 6.09
N LEU A 185 28.47 -17.52 6.96
CA LEU A 185 29.71 -17.76 7.71
C LEU A 185 29.36 -18.46 9.03
#